data_AF-X1PQV7-F1
#
_entry.id   AF-X1PQV7-F1
#
_cell.length_a   1.000
_cell.length_b   1.000
_cell.length_c   1.000
_cell.angle_alpha   90.00
_cell.angle_beta   90.00
_cell.angle_gamma   90.00
#
_symmetry.space_group_name_H-M   'P 1'
#
loop_
_entity.id
_entity.type
_entity.pdbx_description
1 polymer ?
#
loop_
_entity_poly.entity_id
_entity_poly.type
_entity_poly.pdbx_seq_one_letter_code
_entity_poly.pdbx_strand_id
1 'polypeptide(L)'
;MIEKTKLKQRDSGLNEVLCKLAKKNNIKIGIQINKIQKLNKQQKAIVLSRIIQNINLCKRTKTPIMFFPKNKFKKQDVLAFFLALKSSTQLAKMGF
;
A
#
# COMPACT_ATOMS: atom_id res chain seq x y z
N MET A 1 -18.73 -11.72 -19.13
CA MET A 1 -17.80 -12.61 -18.39
C MET A 1 -17.77 -12.16 -16.94
N ILE A 2 -18.25 -13.00 -16.02
CA ILE A 2 -18.21 -12.72 -14.58
C ILE A 2 -16.78 -13.06 -14.13
N GLU A 3 -15.94 -12.04 -13.91
CA GLU A 3 -14.62 -12.25 -13.30
C GLU A 3 -14.82 -12.98 -11.98
N LYS A 4 -14.31 -14.21 -11.87
CA LYS A 4 -14.21 -14.92 -10.59
C LYS A 4 -13.38 -14.03 -9.66
N THR A 5 -14.05 -13.31 -8.77
CA THR A 5 -13.43 -12.45 -7.77
C THR A 5 -12.58 -13.32 -6.86
N LYS A 6 -11.32 -13.52 -7.25
CA LYS A 6 -10.30 -14.14 -6.42
C LYS A 6 -9.98 -13.12 -5.32
N LEU A 7 -10.86 -13.03 -4.31
CA LEU A 7 -10.59 -12.36 -3.04
C LEU A 7 -9.30 -12.90 -2.38
N LYS A 8 -8.81 -14.06 -2.85
CA LYS A 8 -7.55 -14.70 -2.50
C LYS A 8 -6.39 -14.49 -3.49
N GLN A 9 -6.53 -13.70 -4.57
CA GLN A 9 -5.41 -13.54 -5.51
C GLN A 9 -4.31 -12.68 -4.88
N ARG A 10 -3.23 -13.37 -4.51
CA ARG A 10 -1.96 -12.86 -3.98
C ARG A 10 -1.11 -12.15 -5.04
N ASP A 11 -1.73 -11.66 -6.11
CA ASP A 11 -1.01 -11.15 -7.27
C ASP A 11 -1.21 -9.64 -7.39
N SER A 12 -0.58 -8.92 -6.46
CA SER A 12 -0.47 -7.46 -6.51
C SER A 12 0.69 -6.99 -7.39
N GLY A 13 1.44 -7.91 -8.01
CA GLY A 13 2.71 -7.66 -8.69
C GLY A 13 3.88 -7.36 -7.74
N LEU A 14 3.66 -7.33 -6.42
CA LEU A 14 4.70 -7.10 -5.41
C LEU A 14 4.93 -8.37 -4.58
N ASN A 15 6.20 -8.76 -4.42
CA ASN A 15 6.59 -9.93 -3.64
C ASN A 15 7.79 -9.62 -2.72
N GLU A 16 8.16 -10.59 -1.89
CA GLU A 16 9.19 -10.39 -0.87
C GLU A 16 10.57 -10.07 -1.46
N VAL A 17 10.90 -10.70 -2.59
CA VAL A 17 12.17 -10.47 -3.31
C VAL A 17 12.23 -9.02 -3.80
N LEU A 18 11.16 -8.53 -4.44
CA LEU A 18 11.08 -7.15 -4.93
C LEU A 18 11.16 -6.13 -3.79
N CYS A 19 10.47 -6.36 -2.67
CA CYS A 19 10.58 -5.51 -1.49
C CYS A 19 12.01 -5.45 -0.94
N LYS A 20 12.67 -6.60 -0.76
CA LYS A 20 14.06 -6.66 -0.29
C LYS A 20 15.01 -5.95 -1.26
N LEU A 21 14.80 -6.13 -2.58
CA LEU A 21 15.59 -5.45 -3.61
C LEU A 21 15.38 -3.94 -3.57
N ALA A 22 14.14 -3.47 -3.45
CA ALA A 22 13.83 -2.05 -3.32
C ALA A 22 14.53 -1.44 -2.10
N LYS A 23 14.45 -2.12 -0.94
CA LYS A 23 15.15 -1.70 0.28
C LYS A 23 16.67 -1.64 0.07
N LYS A 24 17.29 -2.66 -0.53
CA LYS A 24 18.73 -2.70 -0.81
C LYS A 24 19.19 -1.51 -1.67
N ASN A 25 18.31 -1.05 -2.57
CA ASN A 25 18.58 0.07 -3.48
C ASN A 25 18.03 1.43 -2.98
N ASN A 26 17.61 1.54 -1.71
CA ASN A 26 17.00 2.76 -1.15
C ASN A 26 15.76 3.28 -1.90
N ILE A 27 15.01 2.38 -2.55
CA ILE A 27 13.78 2.69 -3.26
C ILE A 27 12.58 2.53 -2.32
N LYS A 28 11.70 3.53 -2.28
CA LYS A 28 10.45 3.51 -1.52
C LYS A 28 9.29 3.01 -2.40
N ILE A 29 8.37 2.25 -1.82
CA ILE A 29 7.13 1.82 -2.50
C ILE A 29 6.07 2.91 -2.36
N GLY A 30 5.55 3.44 -3.46
CA GLY A 30 4.54 4.49 -3.48
C GLY A 30 3.10 3.96 -3.59
N ILE A 31 2.18 4.46 -2.76
CA ILE A 31 0.74 4.23 -2.88
C ILE A 31 0.07 5.46 -3.54
N GLN A 32 -0.54 5.27 -4.70
CA GLN A 32 -1.20 6.34 -5.45
C GLN A 32 -2.67 6.54 -5.04
N ILE A 33 -2.92 7.36 -4.02
CA ILE A 33 -4.25 7.57 -3.43
C ILE A 33 -5.25 8.21 -4.41
N ASN A 34 -4.79 9.13 -5.27
CA ASN A 34 -5.67 9.81 -6.25
C ASN A 34 -6.40 8.82 -7.16
N LYS A 35 -5.77 7.69 -7.52
CA LYS A 35 -6.40 6.66 -8.34
C LYS A 35 -7.48 5.93 -7.56
N ILE A 36 -7.22 5.60 -6.29
CA ILE A 36 -8.15 4.89 -5.41
C ILE A 36 -9.43 5.69 -5.20
N GLN A 37 -9.32 7.01 -5.00
CA GLN A 37 -10.48 7.87 -4.75
C GLN A 37 -11.52 7.82 -5.88
N LYS A 38 -11.05 7.71 -7.13
CA LYS A 38 -11.86 7.67 -8.35
C LYS A 38 -12.51 6.30 -8.64
N LEU A 39 -12.17 5.25 -7.89
CA LEU A 39 -12.72 3.92 -8.10
C LEU A 39 -14.14 3.79 -7.52
N ASN A 40 -14.96 2.97 -8.18
CA ASN A 40 -16.25 2.56 -7.64
C ASN A 40 -16.09 1.70 -6.37
N LYS A 41 -17.18 1.46 -5.64
CA LYS A 41 -17.14 0.78 -4.32
C LYS A 41 -16.47 -0.59 -4.37
N GLN A 42 -16.81 -1.42 -5.37
CA GLN A 42 -16.27 -2.78 -5.50
C GLN A 42 -14.78 -2.77 -5.86
N GLN A 43 -14.39 -1.98 -6.87
CA GLN A 43 -13.00 -1.83 -7.29
C GLN A 43 -12.14 -1.26 -6.16
N LYS A 44 -12.67 -0.28 -5.42
CA LYS A 44 -11.99 0.32 -4.26
C LYS A 44 -11.72 -0.72 -3.18
N ALA A 45 -12.68 -1.58 -2.87
CA ALA A 45 -12.48 -2.67 -1.91
C ALA A 45 -11.38 -3.66 -2.35
N ILE A 46 -11.36 -4.03 -3.65
CA ILE A 46 -10.32 -4.91 -4.21
C ILE A 46 -8.93 -4.24 -4.15
N VAL A 47 -8.82 -2.97 -4.50
CA VAL A 47 -7.54 -2.25 -4.46
C VAL A 47 -7.06 -2.05 -3.03
N LEU A 48 -7.94 -1.72 -2.09
CA LEU A 48 -7.59 -1.58 -0.67
C LEU A 48 -7.12 -2.90 -0.07
N SER A 49 -7.74 -4.04 -0.42
CA SER A 49 -7.30 -5.35 0.07
C SER A 49 -5.88 -5.69 -0.41
N ARG A 50 -5.53 -5.34 -1.65
CA ARG A 50 -4.16 -5.46 -2.19
C ARG A 50 -3.18 -4.53 -1.50
N ILE A 51 -3.58 -3.30 -1.18
CA ILE A 51 -2.74 -2.35 -0.45
C ILE A 51 -2.44 -2.85 0.96
N ILE A 52 -3.43 -3.40 1.68
CA ILE A 52 -3.23 -4.01 3.00
C ILE A 52 -2.17 -5.13 2.92
N GLN A 53 -2.26 -5.98 1.90
CA GLN A 53 -1.27 -7.05 1.68
C GLN A 53 0.14 -6.48 1.42
N ASN A 54 0.24 -5.46 0.57
CA ASN A 54 1.51 -4.80 0.28
C ASN A 54 2.10 -4.09 1.51
N ILE A 55 1.27 -3.44 2.33
CA ILE A 55 1.69 -2.85 3.61
C ILE A 55 2.28 -3.94 4.52
N ASN A 56 1.62 -5.09 4.64
CA ASN A 56 2.12 -6.21 5.45
C ASN A 56 3.45 -6.77 4.92
N LEU A 57 3.59 -6.87 3.60
CA LEU A 57 4.83 -7.31 2.97
C LEU A 57 5.98 -6.32 3.20
N CYS A 58 5.73 -5.03 3.02
CA CYS A 58 6.69 -3.96 3.32
C CYS A 58 7.06 -3.94 4.81
N LYS A 59 6.10 -4.20 5.70
CA LYS A 59 6.34 -4.32 7.15
C LYS A 59 7.30 -5.47 7.47
N ARG A 60 7.06 -6.67 6.94
CA ARG A 60 7.93 -7.84 7.16
C ARG A 60 9.35 -7.62 6.63
N THR A 61 9.48 -6.99 5.46
CA THR A 61 10.77 -6.74 4.81
C THR A 61 11.47 -5.47 5.31
N LYS A 62 10.79 -4.65 6.11
CA LYS A 62 11.22 -3.30 6.52
C LYS A 62 11.52 -2.42 5.30
N THR A 63 10.71 -2.56 4.25
CA THR A 63 10.80 -1.74 3.03
C THR A 63 10.01 -0.46 3.25
N PRO A 64 10.59 0.73 3.02
CA PRO A 64 9.88 1.99 3.16
C PRO A 64 8.69 2.08 2.20
N ILE A 65 7.57 2.59 2.70
CA ILE A 65 6.34 2.83 1.93
C ILE A 65 5.96 4.31 2.08
N MET A 66 5.36 4.94 1.08
CA MET A 66 4.95 6.34 1.14
C MET A 66 3.72 6.63 0.28
N PHE A 67 3.07 7.77 0.50
CA PHE A 67 2.02 8.27 -0.39
C PHE A 67 2.63 8.92 -1.64
N PHE A 68 1.97 8.71 -2.78
CA PHE A 68 2.33 9.34 -4.04
C PHE A 68 1.11 10.07 -4.65
N PRO A 69 1.29 11.32 -5.14
CA PRO A 69 2.50 12.13 -5.11
C PRO A 69 2.85 12.65 -3.71
N LYS A 70 4.14 12.91 -3.48
CA LYS A 70 4.66 13.47 -2.21
C LYS A 70 4.06 14.87 -1.97
N ASN A 71 3.88 15.26 -0.71
CA ASN A 71 3.40 16.58 -0.25
C ASN A 71 1.96 16.97 -0.65
N LYS A 72 1.18 16.09 -1.28
CA LYS A 72 -0.22 16.38 -1.59
C LYS A 72 -1.16 16.21 -0.39
N PHE A 73 -0.79 15.36 0.56
CA PHE A 73 -1.64 14.97 1.69
C PHE A 73 -1.02 15.43 3.01
N LYS A 74 -1.85 15.85 3.96
CA LYS A 74 -1.37 16.23 5.29
C LYS A 74 -0.83 14.98 5.99
N LYS A 75 0.20 15.17 6.82
CA LYS A 75 0.82 14.08 7.60
C LYS A 75 -0.21 13.28 8.40
N GLN A 76 -1.19 13.97 8.98
CA GLN A 76 -2.27 13.39 9.77
C GLN A 76 -3.13 12.44 8.94
N ASP A 77 -3.49 12.81 7.71
CA ASP A 77 -4.32 11.97 6.81
C ASP A 77 -3.59 10.69 6.42
N VAL A 78 -2.28 10.81 6.15
CA VAL A 78 -1.42 9.67 5.82
C VAL A 78 -1.35 8.69 6.99
N LEU A 79 -1.13 9.20 8.21
CA LEU A 79 -1.13 8.39 9.44
C LEU A 79 -2.49 7.70 9.64
N ALA A 80 -3.58 8.45 9.56
CA ALA A 80 -4.94 7.94 9.74
C ALA A 80 -5.26 6.82 8.74
N PHE A 81 -4.88 6.98 7.47
CA PHE A 81 -5.07 5.96 6.45
C PHE A 81 -4.28 4.68 6.76
N PHE A 82 -3.01 4.78 7.09
CA PHE A 82 -2.20 3.61 7.44
C PHE A 82 -2.75 2.90 8.69
N LEU A 83 -3.19 3.64 9.71
CA LEU A 83 -3.81 3.09 10.90
C LEU A 83 -5.12 2.36 10.58
N ALA A 84 -5.98 2.95 9.75
CA ALA A 84 -7.23 2.32 9.30
C ALA A 84 -6.99 1.00 8.56
N LEU A 85 -5.87 0.88 7.84
CA LEU A 85 -5.47 -0.34 7.15
C LEU A 85 -4.69 -1.35 8.03
N LYS A 86 -4.74 -1.19 9.36
CA LYS A 86 -4.07 -2.03 10.36
C LYS A 86 -2.53 -2.01 10.28
N SER A 87 -1.95 -0.92 9.80
CA SER A 87 -0.50 -0.71 9.89
C SER A 87 -0.08 -0.34 11.31
N SER A 88 1.17 -0.63 11.70
CA SER A 88 1.74 -0.08 12.94
C SER A 88 2.10 1.40 12.77
N THR A 89 2.04 2.16 13.86
CA THR A 89 2.43 3.58 13.94
C THR A 89 3.87 3.81 13.49
N GLN A 90 4.77 2.86 13.77
CA GLN A 90 6.19 2.94 13.41
C GLN A 90 6.40 2.88 11.89
N LEU A 91 5.61 2.06 11.18
CA LEU A 91 5.63 1.98 9.72
C LEU A 91 4.90 3.18 9.10
N ALA A 92 3.82 3.65 9.73
CA ALA A 92 3.13 4.87 9.30
C ALA A 92 4.06 6.10 9.38
N LYS A 93 4.99 6.13 10.36
CA LYS A 93 6.05 7.15 10.47
C LYS A 93 7.15 7.02 9.39
N MET A 94 7.37 5.82 8.83
CA MET A 94 8.22 5.62 7.64
C MET A 94 7.54 6.10 6.34
N GLY A 95 6.23 6.43 6.41
CA GLY A 95 5.36 6.95 5.37
C GLY A 95 5.73 8.32 4.77
N PHE A 96 6.74 8.98 5.33
CA PHE A 96 7.09 10.38 5.09
C PHE A 96 8.50 10.54 4.48
#